data_AF-T0YSK2-F1
#
_entry.id   AF-T0YSK2-F1
#
_cell.length_a   1.000
_cell.length_b   1.000
_cell.length_c   1.000
_cell.angle_alpha   90.00
_cell.angle_beta   90.00
_cell.angle_gamma   90.00
#
_symmetry.space_group_name_H-M   'P 1'
#
loop_
_entity.id
_entity.type
_entity.pdbx_description
1 polymer ?
#
loop_
_entity_poly.entity_id
_entity_poly.type
_entity_poly.pdbx_seq_one_letter_code
_entity_poly.pdbx_strand_id
1 'polypeptide(L)'
;AECLGRLFGRWGHGWTNPERYARIAERLPELEAAPPAECELCRGAFARGPMWVDRALRASEGIEWHRFSCGSRWDPELLAREEALWTEIGTAWGESIRSAFNREWGKLIEARTGGSGARRPPRSSSWPT
;
A
#
# COMPACT_ATOMS: atom_id res chain seq x y z
N ALA A 1 -5.23 -8.52 6.49
CA ALA A 1 -6.18 -7.56 5.89
C ALA A 1 -5.64 -6.97 4.58
N GLU A 2 -4.58 -6.17 4.63
CA GLU A 2 -4.09 -5.39 3.47
C GLU A 2 -3.79 -6.22 2.21
N CYS A 3 -2.93 -7.24 2.30
CA CYS A 3 -2.51 -8.00 1.12
C CYS A 3 -3.64 -8.80 0.45
N LEU A 4 -4.54 -9.38 1.22
CA LEU A 4 -5.70 -10.08 0.66
C LEU A 4 -6.70 -9.08 0.06
N GLY A 5 -6.99 -7.98 0.78
CA GLY A 5 -7.92 -6.95 0.30
C GLY A 5 -7.48 -6.33 -1.02
N ARG A 6 -6.19 -6.05 -1.19
CA ARG A 6 -5.64 -5.49 -2.43
C ARG A 6 -5.60 -6.47 -3.60
N LEU A 7 -5.81 -7.79 -3.40
CA LEU A 7 -6.03 -8.72 -4.52
C LEU A 7 -7.24 -8.32 -5.37
N PHE A 8 -8.16 -7.56 -4.78
CA PHE A 8 -9.33 -6.98 -5.42
C PHE A 8 -9.27 -5.45 -5.39
N GLY A 9 -8.09 -4.85 -5.20
CA GLY A 9 -7.93 -3.40 -5.01
C GLY A 9 -8.47 -2.57 -6.16
N ARG A 10 -8.49 -3.13 -7.38
CA ARG A 10 -9.04 -2.50 -8.59
C ARG A 10 -10.49 -2.89 -8.88
N TRP A 11 -11.08 -3.83 -8.13
CA TRP A 11 -12.48 -4.23 -8.29
C TRP A 11 -13.38 -3.28 -7.52
N GLY A 12 -14.10 -2.40 -8.20
CA GLY A 12 -14.98 -1.42 -7.57
C GLY A 12 -14.23 -0.37 -6.73
N HIS A 13 -14.99 0.54 -6.12
CA HIS A 13 -14.46 1.70 -5.38
C HIS A 13 -15.14 1.84 -4.01
N GLY A 14 -14.57 2.65 -3.13
CA GLY A 14 -15.18 3.01 -1.84
C GLY A 14 -14.88 2.05 -0.67
N TRP A 15 -14.12 0.98 -0.90
CA TRP A 15 -13.67 0.09 0.18
C TRP A 15 -12.15 0.15 0.36
N THR A 16 -11.75 0.24 1.63
CA THR A 16 -10.40 0.00 2.10
C THR A 16 -10.04 -1.49 1.99
N ASN A 17 -8.75 -1.82 1.99
CA ASN A 17 -8.34 -3.23 1.94
C ASN A 17 -8.82 -4.04 3.18
N PRO A 18 -8.86 -3.48 4.40
CA PRO A 18 -9.49 -4.16 5.54
C PRO A 18 -10.97 -4.44 5.36
N GLU A 19 -11.75 -3.50 4.80
CA GLU A 19 -13.17 -3.75 4.50
C GLU A 19 -13.35 -4.83 3.42
N ARG A 20 -12.47 -4.85 2.41
CA ARG A 20 -12.45 -5.92 1.40
C ARG A 20 -12.14 -7.28 2.04
N TYR A 21 -11.16 -7.34 2.94
CA TYR A 21 -10.84 -8.56 3.69
C TYR A 21 -12.07 -9.08 4.43
N ALA A 22 -12.75 -8.23 5.22
CA ALA A 22 -13.91 -8.62 6.00
C ALA A 22 -15.01 -9.21 5.11
N ARG A 23 -15.31 -8.57 3.96
CA ARG A 23 -16.30 -9.06 3.00
C ARG A 23 -15.93 -10.40 2.35
N ILE A 24 -14.64 -10.66 2.16
CA ILE A 24 -14.15 -11.95 1.65
C ILE A 24 -14.29 -13.02 2.74
N ALA A 25 -13.86 -12.72 3.97
CA ALA A 25 -13.96 -13.65 5.09
C ALA A 25 -15.41 -14.03 5.42
N GLU A 26 -16.36 -13.10 5.28
CA GLU A 26 -17.81 -13.39 5.38
C GLU A 26 -18.30 -14.46 4.39
N ARG A 27 -17.61 -14.64 3.26
CA ARG A 27 -18.05 -15.49 2.13
C ARG A 27 -17.19 -16.74 1.95
N LEU A 28 -16.04 -16.80 2.62
CA LEU A 28 -15.07 -17.87 2.48
C LEU A 28 -14.87 -18.49 3.88
N PRO A 29 -15.62 -19.56 4.22
CA PRO A 29 -15.61 -20.13 5.57
C PRO A 29 -14.24 -20.68 6.01
N GLU A 30 -13.34 -20.95 5.06
CA GLU A 30 -11.97 -21.36 5.31
C GLU A 30 -11.06 -20.21 5.79
N LEU A 31 -11.52 -18.96 5.64
CA LEU A 31 -10.77 -17.78 6.07
C LEU A 31 -11.24 -17.32 7.44
N GLU A 32 -10.29 -17.14 8.35
CA GLU A 32 -10.55 -16.54 9.66
C GLU A 32 -11.17 -15.14 9.54
N ALA A 33 -12.21 -14.87 10.33
CA ALA A 33 -12.91 -13.59 10.35
C ALA A 33 -11.96 -12.42 10.70
N ALA A 34 -11.00 -12.69 11.59
CA ALA A 34 -9.93 -11.75 11.90
C ALA A 34 -8.71 -12.03 11.00
N PRO A 35 -8.05 -10.99 10.46
CA PRO A 35 -6.80 -11.17 9.75
C PRO A 35 -5.68 -11.65 10.68
N PRO A 36 -4.68 -12.39 10.16
CA PRO A 36 -3.54 -12.80 10.96
C PRO A 36 -2.78 -11.58 11.51
N ALA A 37 -2.19 -11.75 12.69
CA ALA A 37 -1.41 -10.71 13.37
C ALA A 37 -0.24 -10.21 12.50
N GLU A 38 0.40 -11.12 11.76
CA GLU A 38 1.41 -10.80 10.75
C GLU A 38 1.03 -11.43 9.40
N CYS A 39 1.17 -10.64 8.33
CA CYS A 39 0.94 -11.14 6.97
C CYS A 39 2.20 -11.81 6.43
N GLU A 40 2.06 -13.04 5.93
CA GLU A 40 3.18 -13.81 5.37
C GLU A 40 3.87 -13.13 4.18
N LEU A 41 3.13 -12.32 3.42
CA LEU A 41 3.67 -11.59 2.27
C LEU A 41 4.36 -10.30 2.70
N CYS A 42 3.65 -9.37 3.35
CA CYS A 42 4.17 -8.03 3.63
C CYS A 42 4.77 -7.83 5.02
N ARG A 43 4.72 -8.83 5.90
CA ARG A 43 5.22 -8.77 7.28
C ARG A 43 4.80 -7.49 8.01
N GLY A 44 3.52 -7.15 7.89
CA GLY A 44 2.92 -5.98 8.54
C GLY A 44 3.38 -4.61 8.00
N ALA A 45 3.92 -4.51 6.78
CA ALA A 45 4.47 -3.26 6.25
C ALA A 45 3.53 -2.05 6.33
N PHE A 46 2.24 -2.23 6.06
CA PHE A 46 1.24 -1.15 6.10
C PHE A 46 1.01 -0.58 7.51
N ALA A 47 1.13 -1.40 8.56
CA ALA A 47 0.99 -0.94 9.94
C ALA A 47 2.11 0.05 10.34
N ARG A 48 3.26 -0.03 9.64
CA ARG A 48 4.39 0.91 9.83
C ARG A 48 4.23 2.22 9.05
N GLY A 49 3.15 2.38 8.27
CA GLY A 49 2.88 3.58 7.47
C GLY A 49 3.02 4.90 8.25
N PRO A 50 2.35 5.07 9.40
CA PRO A 50 2.46 6.30 10.20
C PRO A 50 3.89 6.65 10.62
N MET A 51 4.70 5.65 11.00
CA MET A 51 6.11 5.85 11.33
C MET A 51 6.90 6.39 10.14
N TRP A 52 6.65 5.88 8.92
CA TRP A 52 7.31 6.37 7.72
C TRP A 52 6.87 7.77 7.33
N VAL A 53 5.59 8.10 7.46
CA VAL A 53 5.09 9.48 7.25
C VAL A 53 5.81 10.43 8.17
N ASP A 54 5.91 10.07 9.44
CA ASP A 54 6.52 10.91 10.44
C ASP A 54 8.00 11.20 10.13
N ARG A 55 8.75 10.18 9.70
CA ARG A 55 10.13 10.36 9.22
C ARG A 55 10.21 11.27 7.99
N ALA A 56 9.30 11.11 7.04
CA ALA A 56 9.28 11.94 5.82
C ALA A 56 8.96 13.41 6.14
N LEU A 57 8.02 13.66 7.06
CA LEU A 57 7.67 15.03 7.48
C LEU A 57 8.83 15.70 8.21
N ARG A 58 9.50 15.00 9.13
CA ARG A 58 10.71 15.51 9.80
C ARG A 58 11.81 15.85 8.79
N ALA A 59 12.03 14.98 7.80
CA ALA A 59 13.01 15.22 6.74
C ALA A 59 12.66 16.43 5.84
N SER A 60 11.39 16.88 5.85
CA SER A 60 10.93 18.04 5.10
C SER A 60 10.88 19.34 5.94
N GLU A 61 11.26 19.29 7.22
CA GLU A 61 11.28 20.49 8.08
C GLU A 61 12.17 21.59 7.47
N GLY A 62 11.65 22.82 7.44
CA GLY A 62 12.32 23.96 6.82
C GLY A 62 12.19 24.06 5.30
N ILE A 63 11.47 23.13 4.66
CA ILE A 63 11.17 23.17 3.22
C ILE A 63 9.68 23.50 3.03
N GLU A 64 9.38 24.55 2.27
CA GLU A 64 8.01 24.86 1.88
C GLU A 64 7.61 24.05 0.64
N TRP A 65 6.46 23.38 0.71
CA TRP A 65 5.93 22.59 -0.39
C TRP A 65 4.40 22.50 -0.34
N HIS A 66 3.78 22.45 -1.52
CA HIS A 66 2.33 22.26 -1.71
C HIS A 66 1.99 20.96 -2.43
N ARG A 67 2.95 20.38 -3.17
CA ARG A 67 2.81 19.13 -3.91
C ARG A 67 3.97 18.20 -3.61
N PHE A 68 3.67 16.90 -3.54
CA PHE A 68 4.67 15.87 -3.28
C PHE A 68 4.40 14.60 -4.08
N SER A 69 5.36 13.68 -4.14
CA SER A 69 5.18 12.35 -4.73
C SER A 69 5.73 11.28 -3.79
N CYS A 70 4.99 10.19 -3.62
CA CYS A 70 5.41 9.07 -2.78
C CYS A 70 5.97 7.93 -3.63
N GLY A 71 7.16 7.47 -3.28
CA GLY A 71 7.77 6.25 -3.80
C GLY A 71 8.27 5.39 -2.66
N SER A 72 8.24 4.07 -2.83
CA SER A 72 8.78 3.10 -1.88
C SER A 72 9.80 2.21 -2.57
N ARG A 73 10.79 1.71 -1.82
CA ARG A 73 11.67 0.61 -2.24
C ARG A 73 11.23 -0.64 -1.47
N TRP A 74 11.15 -1.76 -2.17
CA TRP A 74 10.69 -3.04 -1.63
C TRP A 74 11.76 -4.10 -1.87
N ASP A 75 11.81 -5.05 -0.95
CA ASP A 75 12.61 -6.26 -1.08
C ASP A 75 12.24 -7.01 -2.39
N PRO A 76 13.20 -7.23 -3.30
CA PRO A 76 12.94 -7.96 -4.55
C PRO A 76 12.33 -9.34 -4.33
N GLU A 77 12.70 -10.05 -3.27
CA GLU A 77 12.15 -11.37 -2.97
C GLU A 77 10.66 -11.28 -2.60
N LEU A 78 10.28 -10.25 -1.84
CA LEU A 78 8.88 -9.98 -1.53
C LEU A 78 8.07 -9.71 -2.79
N LEU A 79 8.61 -8.93 -3.72
CA LEU A 79 7.94 -8.63 -5.00
C LEU A 79 7.79 -9.88 -5.86
N ALA A 80 8.80 -10.74 -5.91
CA ALA A 80 8.73 -12.02 -6.61
C ALA A 80 7.67 -12.95 -6.00
N ARG A 81 7.58 -13.00 -4.66
CA ARG A 81 6.53 -13.76 -3.95
C ARG A 81 5.13 -13.23 -4.25
N GLU A 82 4.96 -11.90 -4.30
CA GLU A 82 3.71 -11.28 -4.74
C GLU A 82 3.32 -11.71 -6.15
N GLU A 83 4.26 -11.63 -7.10
CA GLU A 83 4.03 -11.99 -8.49
C GLU A 83 3.67 -13.47 -8.67
N ALA A 84 4.35 -14.37 -7.94
CA ALA A 84 4.04 -15.79 -7.93
C ALA A 84 2.62 -16.05 -7.42
N LEU A 85 2.25 -15.48 -6.26
CA LEU A 85 0.90 -15.62 -5.69
C LEU A 85 -0.17 -15.11 -6.65
N TRP A 86 0.07 -13.98 -7.31
CA TRP A 86 -0.87 -13.41 -8.25
C TRP A 86 -1.05 -14.25 -9.51
N THR A 87 0.04 -14.84 -10.00
CA THR A 87 0.02 -15.76 -11.14
C THR A 87 -0.79 -17.01 -10.82
N GLU A 88 -0.60 -17.57 -9.63
CA GLU A 88 -1.34 -18.75 -9.15
C GLU A 88 -2.84 -18.46 -8.99
N ILE A 89 -3.19 -17.31 -8.38
CA ILE A 89 -4.58 -16.90 -8.17
C ILE A 89 -5.27 -16.46 -9.48
N GLY A 90 -4.51 -15.98 -10.46
CA GLY A 90 -5.04 -15.49 -11.73
C GLY A 90 -5.89 -14.21 -11.62
N THR A 91 -5.64 -13.35 -10.63
CA THR A 91 -6.45 -12.14 -10.42
C THR A 91 -6.15 -11.05 -11.46
N ALA A 92 -7.19 -10.54 -12.14
CA ALA A 92 -7.10 -9.35 -12.99
C ALA A 92 -7.25 -8.03 -12.21
N TRP A 93 -7.58 -8.11 -10.92
CA TRP A 93 -8.02 -6.98 -10.09
C TRP A 93 -7.02 -6.59 -9.01
N GLY A 94 -5.90 -7.32 -8.96
CA GLY A 94 -4.82 -7.08 -8.01
C GLY A 94 -4.24 -5.68 -8.15
N GLU A 95 -3.99 -5.05 -7.02
CA GLU A 95 -3.15 -3.87 -6.93
C GLU A 95 -1.82 -4.21 -6.27
N SER A 96 -0.71 -3.79 -6.91
CA SER A 96 0.63 -4.16 -6.46
C SER A 96 0.91 -3.57 -5.10
N ILE A 97 1.70 -4.27 -4.30
CA ILE A 97 2.02 -3.82 -2.94
C ILE A 97 2.64 -2.43 -2.96
N ARG A 98 3.46 -2.14 -3.97
CA ARG A 98 4.07 -0.83 -4.19
C ARG A 98 3.02 0.26 -4.43
N SER A 99 2.07 0.02 -5.33
CA SER A 99 1.01 0.99 -5.65
C SER A 99 0.10 1.21 -4.44
N ALA A 100 -0.37 0.12 -3.81
CA ALA A 100 -1.23 0.17 -2.65
C ALA A 100 -0.55 0.93 -1.50
N PHE A 101 0.70 0.59 -1.18
CA PHE A 101 1.44 1.26 -0.11
C PHE A 101 1.69 2.73 -0.41
N ASN A 102 2.12 3.08 -1.63
CA ASN A 102 2.36 4.49 -1.98
C ASN A 102 1.08 5.32 -1.93
N ARG A 103 -0.07 4.75 -2.31
CA ARG A 103 -1.36 5.44 -2.18
C ARG A 103 -1.72 5.66 -0.71
N GLU A 104 -1.69 4.61 0.11
CA GLU A 104 -2.05 4.75 1.53
C GLU A 104 -1.08 5.69 2.26
N TRP A 105 0.20 5.63 1.92
CA TRP A 105 1.20 6.53 2.46
C TRP A 105 0.97 7.98 2.03
N GLY A 106 0.60 8.20 0.77
CA GLY A 106 0.21 9.51 0.25
C GLY A 106 -0.98 10.09 1.00
N LYS A 107 -2.07 9.33 1.16
CA LYS A 107 -3.25 9.76 1.93
C LYS A 107 -2.90 10.20 3.35
N LEU A 108 -2.00 9.48 4.02
CA LEU A 108 -1.58 9.84 5.37
C LEU A 108 -0.80 11.17 5.41
N ILE A 109 0.02 11.46 4.39
CA ILE A 109 0.70 12.76 4.28
C ILE A 109 -0.32 13.86 4.01
N GLU A 110 -1.23 13.68 3.03
CA GLU A 110 -2.29 14.64 2.72
C GLU A 110 -3.11 14.99 3.97
N ALA A 111 -3.50 13.97 4.74
CA ALA A 111 -4.27 14.15 5.98
C ALA A 111 -3.51 14.93 7.07
N ARG A 112 -2.18 14.82 7.13
CA ARG A 112 -1.37 15.51 8.16
C ARG A 112 -0.94 16.92 7.77
N THR A 113 -0.84 17.25 6.48
CA THR A 113 -0.25 18.51 6.02
C THR A 113 -1.16 19.38 5.16
N GLY A 114 -2.23 18.80 4.60
CA GLY A 114 -3.07 19.47 3.59
C GLY A 114 -2.41 19.63 2.21
N GLY A 115 -1.16 19.16 2.04
CA GLY A 115 -0.50 19.11 0.74
C GLY A 115 -1.16 18.09 -0.20
N SER A 116 -0.91 18.22 -1.50
CA SER A 116 -1.53 17.36 -2.52
C SER A 116 -0.54 16.36 -3.14
N GLY A 117 -0.89 15.08 -3.14
CA GLY A 117 -0.13 14.04 -3.81
C GLY A 117 -0.21 14.16 -5.34
N ALA A 118 0.94 14.09 -6.01
CA ALA A 118 1.00 14.07 -7.45
C ALA A 118 0.42 12.77 -8.00
N ARG A 119 -0.58 12.88 -8.88
CA ARG A 119 -1.29 11.73 -9.50
C ARG A 119 -0.42 10.93 -10.50
N ARG A 120 0.77 11.42 -10.83
CA ARG A 120 1.73 10.77 -11.73
C ARG A 120 3.09 10.67 -11.03
N PRO A 121 3.78 9.51 -11.09
CA PRO A 121 5.17 9.45 -10.61
C PRO A 121 6.01 10.50 -11.35
N PRO A 122 7.01 11.11 -10.68
CA PRO A 122 7.91 12.06 -11.33
C PRO A 122 8.55 11.39 -12.57
N ARG A 123 8.59 12.12 -13.69
CA ARG A 123 9.23 11.65 -14.92
C ARG A 123 10.75 11.75 -14.78
N SER A 124 11.38 10.82 -14.06
CA SER A 124 12.77 10.37 -14.31
C SER A 124 13.24 9.35 -13.27
N SER A 125 13.96 8.35 -13.76
CA SER A 125 14.66 7.31 -13.02
C SER A 125 16.05 7.78 -12.61
N SER A 126 16.16 8.45 -11.47
CA SER A 126 17.47 8.64 -10.82
C SER A 126 17.26 9.04 -9.36
N TRP A 127 16.87 8.07 -8.53
CA TRP A 127 17.07 8.21 -7.09
C TRP A 127 18.53 7.81 -6.82
N PRO A 128 19.40 8.72 -6.35
CA PRO A 128 20.73 8.30 -5.90
C PRO A 128 20.58 7.23 -4.83
N THR A 129 21.42 6.21 -4.94
CA THR A 129 21.52 5.10 -3.99
C THR A 129 22.06 5.60 -2.66
#